data_AF-A0A260MS38-F1
#
_entry.id   AF-A0A260MS38-F1
#
_cell.length_a   1.000
_cell.length_b   1.000
_cell.length_c   1.000
_cell.angle_alpha   90.00
_cell.angle_beta   90.00
_cell.angle_gamma   90.00
#
_symmetry.space_group_name_H-M   'P 1'
#
loop_
_entity.id
_entity.type
_entity.pdbx_description
1 polymer ?
#
loop_
_entity_poly.entity_id
_entity_poly.type
_entity_poly.pdbx_seq_one_letter_code
_entity_poly.pdbx_strand_id
1 'polypeptide(L)'
;MTTILHDRPADAGQYALWAEATIDPSISGGGYFVATFRGVLDEHHLEAAARAVLERHEPLRSVLRLVRGQLRQCVLPALEACSFERATIPCEDGSESAAVREWCKQREQDKRWDLATEAPIRFQLLTHAPNRCSMVFEAHHAGFDGRSKFIVARDFSNYLGKLRIGHQVNPTPLAAPSTPVATEAVTAEAIEFWRTAIDKRMPLTLPEGGRLGQRSIAASPTIELEPSAVAALRAIAQNLQVSTFTMLFAALTRQMTAYDNIDPVLSVASDVSDEHTGHVAGLQTNVVPVSIETSRQMATEKSVASARRALTHLARYRRVPFVDLVSGVPGRPLARLSTELGLSFPRPPAQLDLEIPGLRSEWEFFTPNTNAALARTLQIRAHWPQCRVRLDYRQDLMGAAEAEIFLADFRTAVTDLASDRETSLVSSTSKVRPRAAGAGTPYICAGVRAGTLCNDDAPHPPRLMPSDGVRFTVRGRSEQLLPCCIAGTIWVHLADGREVCTDDCGYVAADGEMRHLGPREGRWIRTRSLIDASAVARVARTHTWVREAEVQLVRGRTDTAVLSVSGPTRNVPSAREIRAHLRTFLHASDLPGRIKITCTDTLPTNKDDNERTL
;
A
#
# COMPACT_ATOMS: atom_id res chain seq x y z
N MET A 1 4.66 -25.27 24.34
CA MET A 1 5.82 -24.44 24.00
C MET A 1 6.28 -24.88 22.62
N THR A 2 6.39 -23.98 21.64
CA THR A 2 6.92 -24.31 20.30
C THR A 2 8.39 -24.67 20.42
N THR A 3 8.82 -25.75 19.79
CA THR A 3 10.23 -26.16 19.78
C THR A 3 11.04 -25.18 18.94
N ILE A 4 12.14 -24.65 19.47
CA ILE A 4 13.11 -23.87 18.71
C ILE A 4 14.34 -24.77 18.49
N LEU A 5 14.70 -25.02 17.23
CA LEU A 5 15.88 -25.81 16.91
C LEU A 5 17.17 -25.02 17.15
N HIS A 6 17.18 -23.78 16.66
CA HIS A 6 18.24 -22.79 16.87
C HIS A 6 17.70 -21.39 16.54
N ASP A 7 18.46 -20.37 16.91
CA ASP A 7 18.12 -18.98 16.66
C ASP A 7 19.34 -18.15 16.26
N ARG A 8 19.09 -17.02 15.61
CA ARG A 8 20.10 -16.05 15.19
C ARG A 8 19.55 -14.62 15.29
N PRO A 9 20.39 -13.57 15.35
CA PRO A 9 19.90 -12.19 15.27
C PRO A 9 19.06 -11.98 14.01
N ALA A 10 17.93 -11.28 14.15
CA ALA A 10 17.16 -10.84 12.99
C ALA A 10 17.98 -9.80 12.21
N ASP A 11 17.90 -9.83 10.87
CA ASP A 11 18.55 -8.81 10.06
C ASP A 11 17.75 -7.48 10.04
N ALA A 12 18.33 -6.43 9.46
CA ALA A 12 17.72 -5.11 9.42
C ALA A 12 16.36 -5.09 8.69
N GLY A 13 16.20 -5.92 7.65
CA GLY A 13 14.93 -6.02 6.92
C GLY A 13 13.85 -6.70 7.75
N GLN A 14 14.19 -7.79 8.42
CA GLN A 14 13.31 -8.49 9.36
C GLN A 14 12.92 -7.60 10.53
N TYR A 15 13.85 -6.81 11.07
CA TYR A 15 13.57 -5.85 12.13
C TYR A 15 12.59 -4.77 11.67
N ALA A 16 12.79 -4.20 10.46
CA ALA A 16 11.91 -3.18 9.91
C ALA A 16 10.47 -3.71 9.77
N LEU A 17 10.29 -4.90 9.20
CA LEU A 17 8.97 -5.53 9.02
C LEU A 17 8.32 -5.91 10.35
N TRP A 18 9.10 -6.39 11.33
CA TRP A 18 8.61 -6.66 12.67
C TRP A 18 8.16 -5.38 13.38
N ALA A 19 8.94 -4.30 13.26
CA ALA A 19 8.61 -3.01 13.85
C ALA A 19 7.34 -2.42 13.21
N GLU A 20 7.20 -2.50 11.88
CA GLU A 20 6.00 -2.08 11.16
C GLU A 20 4.75 -2.83 11.62
N ALA A 21 4.81 -4.17 11.63
CA ALA A 21 3.71 -5.02 12.10
C ALA A 21 3.36 -4.78 13.58
N THR A 22 4.34 -4.38 14.40
CA THR A 22 4.12 -4.04 15.81
C THR A 22 3.44 -2.66 15.97
N ILE A 23 3.80 -1.68 15.13
CA ILE A 23 3.26 -0.33 15.17
C ILE A 23 1.81 -0.28 14.65
N ASP A 24 1.56 -0.93 13.52
CA ASP A 24 0.24 -0.99 12.90
C ASP A 24 -0.08 -2.43 12.44
N PRO A 25 -0.71 -3.24 13.31
CA PRO A 25 -1.08 -4.61 12.98
C PRO A 25 -2.16 -4.73 11.88
N SER A 26 -2.69 -3.62 11.36
CA SER A 26 -3.63 -3.61 10.23
C SER A 26 -2.93 -3.57 8.87
N ILE A 27 -1.64 -3.24 8.84
CA ILE A 27 -0.80 -3.29 7.65
C ILE A 27 -0.45 -4.75 7.38
N SER A 28 -0.89 -5.27 6.24
CA SER A 28 -0.41 -6.57 5.76
C SER A 28 1.02 -6.42 5.24
N GLY A 29 1.91 -7.31 5.67
CA GLY A 29 3.28 -7.42 5.17
C GLY A 29 3.46 -8.57 4.19
N GLY A 30 2.38 -9.11 3.61
CA GLY A 30 2.41 -10.36 2.86
C GLY A 30 1.93 -10.28 1.41
N GLY A 31 1.79 -11.45 0.81
CA GLY A 31 1.18 -11.66 -0.50
C GLY A 31 1.00 -13.16 -0.72
N TYR A 32 0.53 -13.55 -1.89
CA TYR A 32 0.40 -14.97 -2.21
C TYR A 32 0.84 -15.26 -3.64
N PHE A 33 0.96 -16.52 -4.03
CA PHE A 33 1.04 -16.98 -5.41
C PHE A 33 0.34 -18.33 -5.52
N VAL A 34 -0.05 -18.74 -6.73
CA VAL A 34 -0.97 -19.87 -6.91
C VAL A 34 -0.41 -20.85 -7.93
N ALA A 35 -0.62 -22.15 -7.68
CA ALA A 35 -0.49 -23.21 -8.68
C ALA A 35 -1.84 -23.90 -8.86
N THR A 36 -2.36 -23.94 -10.09
CA THR A 36 -3.58 -24.67 -10.44
C THR A 36 -3.21 -25.98 -11.11
N PHE A 37 -3.73 -27.08 -10.59
CA PHE A 37 -3.46 -28.43 -11.04
C PHE A 37 -4.69 -29.06 -11.68
N ARG A 38 -4.50 -29.68 -12.85
CA ARG A 38 -5.52 -30.45 -13.57
C ARG A 38 -5.00 -31.87 -13.81
N GLY A 39 -5.68 -32.84 -13.22
CA GLY A 39 -5.31 -34.26 -13.22
C GLY A 39 -5.60 -34.92 -11.87
N VAL A 40 -5.43 -36.25 -11.80
CA VAL A 40 -5.57 -37.00 -10.55
C VAL A 40 -4.37 -36.70 -9.66
N LEU A 41 -4.64 -36.22 -8.45
CA LEU A 41 -3.63 -35.79 -7.50
C LEU A 41 -4.01 -36.25 -6.09
N ASP A 42 -3.04 -36.82 -5.40
CA ASP A 42 -3.17 -37.14 -3.98
C ASP A 42 -2.83 -35.90 -3.15
N GLU A 43 -3.76 -35.45 -2.31
CA GLU A 43 -3.56 -34.31 -1.42
C GLU A 43 -2.40 -34.53 -0.44
N HIS A 44 -2.10 -35.78 -0.08
CA HIS A 44 -0.96 -36.10 0.77
C HIS A 44 0.38 -35.82 0.09
N HIS A 45 0.46 -35.96 -1.24
CA HIS A 45 1.66 -35.57 -1.99
C HIS A 45 1.86 -34.05 -2.00
N LEU A 46 0.78 -33.27 -2.09
CA LEU A 46 0.84 -31.81 -2.00
C LEU A 46 1.34 -31.36 -0.63
N GLU A 47 0.79 -31.93 0.45
CA GLU A 47 1.21 -31.61 1.81
C GLU A 47 2.66 -32.04 2.08
N ALA A 48 3.06 -33.24 1.62
CA ALA A 48 4.44 -33.70 1.74
C ALA A 48 5.42 -32.82 0.95
N ALA A 49 5.06 -32.36 -0.26
CA ALA A 49 5.88 -31.44 -1.03
C ALA A 49 6.02 -30.07 -0.34
N ALA A 50 4.94 -29.54 0.25
CA ALA A 50 4.98 -28.30 1.02
C ALA A 50 5.90 -28.44 2.25
N ARG A 51 5.79 -29.55 2.98
CA ARG A 51 6.66 -29.85 4.13
C ARG A 51 8.13 -29.99 3.70
N ALA A 52 8.39 -30.65 2.59
CA ALA A 52 9.74 -30.80 2.03
C ALA A 52 10.38 -29.44 1.67
N VAL A 53 9.58 -28.48 1.18
CA VAL A 53 10.04 -27.10 0.97
C VAL A 53 10.44 -26.44 2.30
N LEU A 54 9.64 -26.60 3.37
CA LEU A 54 9.98 -26.06 4.69
C LEU A 54 11.23 -26.72 5.28
N GLU A 55 11.37 -28.04 5.15
CA GLU A 55 12.57 -28.79 5.58
C GLU A 55 13.83 -28.26 4.88
N ARG A 56 13.71 -27.94 3.59
CA ARG A 56 14.79 -27.36 2.80
C ARG A 56 15.13 -25.93 3.18
N HIS A 57 14.16 -25.05 3.43
CA HIS A 57 14.44 -23.61 3.57
C HIS A 57 14.15 -23.13 4.98
N GLU A 58 15.19 -23.00 5.80
CA GLU A 58 15.07 -22.50 7.18
C GLU A 58 14.30 -21.17 7.31
N PRO A 59 14.52 -20.15 6.46
CA PRO A 59 13.77 -18.89 6.59
C PRO A 59 12.25 -19.05 6.50
N LEU A 60 11.76 -20.03 5.73
CA LEU A 60 10.32 -20.28 5.57
C LEU A 60 9.67 -20.93 6.79
N ARG A 61 10.47 -21.50 7.70
CA ARG A 61 10.00 -22.09 8.97
C ARG A 61 10.54 -21.35 10.19
N SER A 62 10.84 -20.06 10.04
CA SER A 62 11.41 -19.23 11.09
C SER A 62 10.45 -18.15 11.58
N VAL A 63 10.32 -18.00 12.90
CA VAL A 63 9.54 -16.92 13.54
C VAL A 63 10.46 -15.83 14.09
N LEU A 64 9.94 -14.63 14.30
CA LEU A 64 10.67 -13.50 14.90
C LEU A 64 10.25 -13.30 16.36
N ARG A 65 11.17 -13.57 17.29
CA ARG A 65 10.90 -13.46 18.74
C ARG A 65 11.89 -12.52 19.43
N LEU A 66 11.42 -11.81 20.44
CA LEU A 66 12.29 -11.13 21.38
C LEU A 66 12.86 -12.17 22.37
N VAL A 67 14.16 -12.41 22.28
CA VAL A 67 14.90 -13.30 23.18
C VAL A 67 15.94 -12.46 23.91
N ARG A 68 15.81 -12.34 25.23
CA ARG A 68 16.68 -11.51 26.07
C ARG A 68 16.77 -10.05 25.57
N GLY A 69 15.66 -9.49 25.12
CA GLY A 69 15.58 -8.10 24.63
C GLY A 69 16.08 -7.88 23.20
N GLN A 70 16.54 -8.93 22.50
CA GLN A 70 16.97 -8.83 21.09
C GLN A 70 15.97 -9.53 20.18
N LEU A 71 15.65 -8.92 19.04
CA LEU A 71 14.85 -9.58 18.01
C LEU A 71 15.69 -10.66 17.34
N ARG A 72 15.19 -11.89 17.36
CA ARG A 72 15.88 -13.07 16.83
C ARG A 72 14.98 -13.87 15.92
N GLN A 73 15.56 -14.34 14.82
CA GLN A 73 14.95 -15.33 13.97
C GLN A 73 15.14 -16.71 14.62
N CYS A 74 14.04 -17.33 15.01
CA CYS A 74 13.98 -18.62 15.70
C CYS A 74 13.45 -19.68 14.73
N VAL A 75 14.26 -20.69 14.44
CA VAL A 75 13.95 -21.75 13.48
C VAL A 75 13.11 -22.84 14.15
N LEU A 76 11.95 -23.15 13.58
CA LEU A 76 11.05 -24.19 14.06
C LEU A 76 11.28 -25.52 13.33
N PRO A 77 10.93 -26.68 13.92
CA PRO A 77 10.78 -27.92 13.16
C PRO A 77 9.78 -27.74 12.00
N ALA A 78 10.08 -28.34 10.84
CA ALA A 78 9.22 -28.18 9.66
C ALA A 78 7.79 -28.68 9.89
N LEU A 79 7.61 -29.73 10.70
CA LEU A 79 6.29 -30.23 11.06
C LEU A 79 5.48 -29.22 11.89
N GLU A 80 6.11 -28.51 12.83
CA GLU A 80 5.45 -27.48 13.65
C GLU A 80 5.18 -26.20 12.83
N ALA A 81 6.04 -25.89 11.85
CA ALA A 81 5.88 -24.72 10.99
C ALA A 81 4.86 -24.89 9.85
N CYS A 82 4.51 -26.14 9.51
CA CYS A 82 3.67 -26.42 8.35
C CYS A 82 2.19 -26.12 8.64
N SER A 83 1.76 -24.91 8.30
CA SER A 83 0.34 -24.55 8.24
C SER A 83 -0.24 -24.96 6.89
N PHE A 84 -0.90 -26.12 6.83
CA PHE A 84 -1.58 -26.62 5.64
C PHE A 84 -3.10 -26.69 5.85
N GLU A 85 -3.83 -25.80 5.17
CA GLU A 85 -5.29 -25.73 5.24
C GLU A 85 -5.95 -26.31 3.98
N ARG A 86 -7.17 -26.82 4.12
CA ARG A 86 -7.97 -27.36 3.01
C ARG A 86 -9.31 -26.64 2.96
N ALA A 87 -9.76 -26.32 1.75
CA ALA A 87 -11.11 -25.80 1.51
C ALA A 87 -11.66 -26.30 0.18
N THR A 88 -12.97 -26.51 0.12
CA THR A 88 -13.66 -26.81 -1.13
C THR A 88 -14.31 -25.53 -1.65
N ILE A 89 -13.92 -25.10 -2.85
CA ILE A 89 -14.47 -23.92 -3.53
C ILE A 89 -14.86 -24.31 -4.96
N PRO A 90 -16.04 -24.94 -5.13
CA PRO A 90 -16.50 -25.39 -6.44
C PRO A 90 -16.60 -24.21 -7.41
N CYS A 91 -16.12 -24.40 -8.63
CA CYS A 91 -16.24 -23.42 -9.70
C CYS A 91 -16.38 -24.12 -11.06
N GLU A 92 -16.86 -23.35 -12.04
CA GLU A 92 -16.87 -23.78 -13.44
C GLU A 92 -15.45 -24.02 -13.96
N ASP A 93 -15.33 -24.88 -14.96
CA ASP A 93 -14.05 -25.15 -15.61
C ASP A 93 -13.51 -23.86 -16.26
N GLY A 94 -12.27 -23.49 -15.95
CA GLY A 94 -11.63 -22.28 -16.45
C GLY A 94 -11.85 -21.06 -15.56
N SER A 95 -12.68 -21.17 -14.52
CA SER A 95 -12.93 -20.11 -13.54
C SER A 95 -12.08 -20.24 -12.27
N GLU A 96 -11.12 -21.19 -12.22
CA GLU A 96 -10.33 -21.47 -11.02
C GLU A 96 -9.59 -20.22 -10.51
N SER A 97 -8.89 -19.50 -11.39
CA SER A 97 -8.13 -18.31 -11.00
C SER A 97 -9.01 -17.20 -10.43
N ALA A 98 -10.24 -17.03 -10.96
CA ALA A 98 -11.18 -16.05 -10.43
C ALA A 98 -11.72 -16.47 -9.05
N ALA A 99 -12.06 -17.75 -8.89
CA ALA A 99 -12.51 -18.30 -7.62
C ALA A 99 -11.44 -18.20 -6.53
N VAL A 100 -10.18 -18.52 -6.85
CA VAL A 100 -9.05 -18.39 -5.92
C VAL A 100 -8.84 -16.93 -5.51
N ARG A 101 -8.89 -15.99 -6.46
CA ARG A 101 -8.73 -14.55 -6.16
C ARG A 101 -9.82 -14.05 -5.22
N GLU A 102 -11.07 -14.41 -5.46
CA GLU A 102 -12.19 -14.02 -4.59
C GLU A 102 -12.05 -14.66 -3.21
N TRP A 103 -11.67 -15.93 -3.13
CA TRP A 103 -11.40 -16.61 -1.87
C TRP A 103 -10.27 -15.94 -1.06
N CYS A 104 -9.16 -15.59 -1.71
CA CYS A 104 -8.04 -14.90 -1.06
C CYS A 104 -8.46 -13.51 -0.54
N LYS A 105 -9.20 -12.75 -1.35
CA LYS A 105 -9.69 -11.41 -1.00
C LYS A 105 -10.60 -11.44 0.24
N GLN A 106 -11.46 -12.44 0.36
CA GLN A 106 -12.31 -12.61 1.55
C GLN A 106 -11.47 -12.93 2.79
N ARG A 107 -10.42 -13.73 2.64
CA ARG A 107 -9.56 -14.18 3.75
C ARG A 107 -8.60 -13.12 4.26
N GLU A 108 -8.13 -12.24 3.38
CA GLU A 108 -7.21 -11.14 3.70
C GLU A 108 -7.82 -10.20 4.76
N GLN A 109 -9.15 -10.06 4.79
CA GLN A 109 -9.87 -9.23 5.76
C GLN A 109 -9.89 -9.82 7.17
N ASP A 110 -9.68 -11.14 7.30
CA ASP A 110 -9.95 -11.89 8.53
C ASP A 110 -8.67 -12.40 9.24
N LYS A 111 -7.52 -12.42 8.57
CA LYS A 111 -6.31 -13.08 9.09
C LYS A 111 -5.11 -12.14 9.26
N ARG A 112 -4.76 -11.89 10.52
CA ARG A 112 -3.46 -11.29 10.89
C ARG A 112 -2.36 -12.35 10.87
N TRP A 113 -1.10 -11.92 10.77
CA TRP A 113 0.07 -12.79 10.87
C TRP A 113 0.81 -12.48 12.16
N ASP A 114 0.87 -13.43 13.10
CA ASP A 114 1.70 -13.28 14.28
C ASP A 114 3.14 -13.74 14.00
N LEU A 115 4.04 -12.78 13.75
CA LEU A 115 5.44 -13.05 13.45
C LEU A 115 6.17 -13.80 14.58
N ALA A 116 5.66 -13.78 15.82
CA ALA A 116 6.30 -14.47 16.94
C ALA A 116 5.94 -15.97 17.02
N THR A 117 4.83 -16.39 16.41
CA THR A 117 4.31 -17.75 16.55
C THR A 117 4.08 -18.46 15.24
N GLU A 118 3.90 -17.72 14.14
CA GLU A 118 3.55 -18.26 12.84
C GLU A 118 4.72 -18.15 11.85
N ALA A 119 5.08 -19.27 11.24
CA ALA A 119 6.03 -19.31 10.14
C ALA A 119 5.59 -18.38 9.00
N PRO A 120 6.49 -17.77 8.22
CA PRO A 120 6.19 -16.73 7.23
C PRO A 120 5.61 -17.28 5.92
N ILE A 121 5.19 -18.54 5.88
CA ILE A 121 4.44 -19.11 4.76
C ILE A 121 3.34 -20.04 5.26
N ARG A 122 2.17 -19.96 4.63
CA ARG A 122 1.02 -20.84 4.82
C ARG A 122 0.65 -21.45 3.47
N PHE A 123 0.10 -22.65 3.52
CA PHE A 123 -0.29 -23.40 2.33
C PHE A 123 -1.78 -23.69 2.39
N GLN A 124 -2.51 -23.40 1.32
CA GLN A 124 -3.94 -23.69 1.26
C GLN A 124 -4.30 -24.46 -0.01
N LEU A 125 -4.84 -25.66 0.19
CA LEU A 125 -5.36 -26.49 -0.87
C LEU A 125 -6.84 -26.18 -1.10
N LEU A 126 -7.15 -25.73 -2.31
CA LEU A 126 -8.47 -25.33 -2.75
C LEU A 126 -8.99 -26.34 -3.79
N THR A 127 -9.97 -27.15 -3.41
CA THR A 127 -10.53 -28.18 -4.30
C THR A 127 -11.72 -27.60 -5.08
N HIS A 128 -11.64 -27.66 -6.41
CA HIS A 128 -12.68 -27.16 -7.33
C HIS A 128 -13.55 -28.29 -7.88
N ALA A 129 -12.92 -29.45 -8.16
CA ALA A 129 -13.54 -30.68 -8.66
C ALA A 129 -12.60 -31.87 -8.37
N PRO A 130 -13.02 -33.16 -8.55
CA PRO A 130 -12.19 -34.33 -8.23
C PRO A 130 -10.80 -34.38 -8.88
N ASN A 131 -10.61 -33.71 -10.01
CA ASN A 131 -9.34 -33.63 -10.75
C ASN A 131 -8.86 -32.19 -10.98
N ARG A 132 -9.39 -31.22 -10.22
CA ARG A 132 -9.03 -29.80 -10.32
C ARG A 132 -8.90 -29.19 -8.93
N CYS A 133 -7.69 -28.73 -8.63
CA CYS A 133 -7.41 -28.02 -7.39
C CYS A 133 -6.40 -26.90 -7.61
N SER A 134 -6.37 -25.94 -6.70
CA SER A 134 -5.35 -24.90 -6.64
C SER A 134 -4.65 -24.93 -5.29
N MET A 135 -3.33 -24.77 -5.32
CA MET A 135 -2.51 -24.58 -4.14
C MET A 135 -2.15 -23.09 -4.03
N VAL A 136 -2.59 -22.46 -2.95
CA VAL A 136 -2.23 -21.08 -2.60
C VAL A 136 -1.05 -21.11 -1.64
N PHE A 137 -0.02 -20.35 -1.99
CA PHE A 137 1.17 -20.13 -1.19
C PHE A 137 1.11 -18.69 -0.67
N GLU A 138 0.58 -18.53 0.53
CA GLU A 138 0.46 -17.23 1.21
C GLU A 138 1.72 -17.00 2.04
N ALA A 139 2.37 -15.85 1.93
CA ALA A 139 3.65 -15.61 2.60
C ALA A 139 3.78 -14.18 3.14
N HIS A 140 4.51 -14.05 4.24
CA HIS A 140 4.85 -12.78 4.88
C HIS A 140 6.29 -12.38 4.52
N HIS A 141 6.51 -11.10 4.20
CA HIS A 141 7.82 -10.63 3.74
C HIS A 141 8.95 -10.77 4.77
N ALA A 142 8.62 -10.90 6.06
CA ALA A 142 9.58 -11.14 7.13
C ALA A 142 10.45 -12.41 6.92
N GLY A 143 10.01 -13.35 6.09
CA GLY A 143 10.83 -14.49 5.69
C GLY A 143 10.69 -14.85 4.21
N PHE A 144 10.21 -13.92 3.37
CA PHE A 144 9.87 -14.22 1.98
C PHE A 144 10.04 -12.98 1.09
N ASP A 145 10.47 -13.18 -0.16
CA ASP A 145 10.61 -12.08 -1.11
C ASP A 145 10.17 -12.43 -2.54
N GLY A 146 10.31 -11.46 -3.46
CA GLY A 146 9.87 -11.60 -4.84
C GLY A 146 10.56 -12.72 -5.60
N ARG A 147 11.76 -13.15 -5.19
CA ARG A 147 12.48 -14.27 -5.80
C ARG A 147 12.11 -15.60 -5.15
N SER A 148 11.88 -15.59 -3.85
CA SER A 148 11.51 -16.76 -3.04
C SER A 148 10.35 -17.54 -3.66
N LYS A 149 9.37 -16.87 -4.27
CA LYS A 149 8.26 -17.54 -4.98
C LYS A 149 8.71 -18.49 -6.09
N PHE A 150 9.75 -18.14 -6.84
CA PHE A 150 10.26 -18.99 -7.92
C PHE A 150 11.08 -20.17 -7.37
N ILE A 151 11.83 -19.94 -6.27
CA ILE A 151 12.57 -20.99 -5.58
C ILE A 151 11.61 -22.01 -4.97
N VAL A 152 10.57 -21.53 -4.28
CA VAL A 152 9.51 -22.37 -3.70
C VAL A 152 8.77 -23.13 -4.79
N ALA A 153 8.35 -22.46 -5.88
CA ALA A 153 7.66 -23.13 -6.96
C ALA A 153 8.49 -24.25 -7.60
N ARG A 154 9.78 -23.99 -7.87
CA ARG A 154 10.71 -24.99 -8.39
C ARG A 154 10.84 -26.19 -7.45
N ASP A 155 11.14 -25.94 -6.18
CA ASP A 155 11.39 -27.01 -5.22
C ASP A 155 10.10 -27.80 -4.95
N PHE A 156 8.96 -27.11 -4.86
CA PHE A 156 7.64 -27.73 -4.73
C PHE A 156 7.31 -28.65 -5.93
N SER A 157 7.43 -28.15 -7.17
CA SER A 157 7.19 -28.95 -8.38
C SER A 157 8.10 -30.18 -8.43
N ASN A 158 9.38 -30.02 -8.10
CA ASN A 158 10.35 -31.12 -8.07
C ASN A 158 9.99 -32.19 -7.05
N TYR A 159 9.61 -31.80 -5.83
CA TYR A 159 9.21 -32.74 -4.79
C TYR A 159 7.89 -33.42 -5.11
N LEU A 160 6.91 -32.67 -5.59
CA LEU A 160 5.63 -33.21 -6.01
C LEU A 160 5.79 -34.21 -7.16
N GLY A 161 6.64 -33.92 -8.15
CA GLY A 161 6.96 -34.83 -9.25
C GLY A 161 7.53 -36.16 -8.75
N LYS A 162 8.49 -36.13 -7.82
CA LYS A 162 9.07 -37.34 -7.21
C LYS A 162 8.07 -38.17 -6.42
N LEU A 163 7.27 -37.51 -5.57
CA LEU A 163 6.26 -38.18 -4.74
C LEU A 163 5.22 -38.89 -5.60
N ARG A 164 4.77 -38.25 -6.70
CA ARG A 164 3.78 -38.84 -7.62
C ARG A 164 4.23 -40.13 -8.30
N ILE A 165 5.54 -40.33 -8.47
CA ILE A 165 6.12 -41.56 -9.02
C ILE A 165 6.65 -42.50 -7.92
N GLY A 166 6.17 -42.34 -6.68
CA GLY A 166 6.49 -43.21 -5.54
C GLY A 166 7.90 -43.06 -4.96
N HIS A 167 8.64 -42.01 -5.32
CA HIS A 167 9.97 -41.77 -4.77
C HIS A 167 9.89 -41.00 -3.45
N GLN A 168 10.76 -41.38 -2.51
CA GLN A 168 10.94 -40.63 -1.27
C GLN A 168 11.63 -39.28 -1.54
N VAL A 169 11.26 -38.28 -0.76
CA VAL A 169 11.86 -36.95 -0.78
C VAL A 169 12.62 -36.73 0.51
N ASN A 170 13.93 -36.52 0.40
CA ASN A 170 14.82 -36.17 1.52
C ASN A 170 15.53 -34.85 1.17
N PRO A 171 14.94 -33.70 1.51
CA PRO A 171 15.49 -32.39 1.16
C PRO A 171 16.82 -32.15 1.88
N THR A 172 17.83 -31.64 1.18
CA THR A 172 19.02 -31.10 1.83
C THR A 172 18.67 -29.75 2.46
N PRO A 173 18.77 -29.59 3.79
CA PRO A 173 18.48 -28.32 4.46
C PRO A 173 19.44 -27.23 4.01
N LEU A 174 18.90 -26.04 3.81
CA LEU A 174 19.59 -24.79 3.55
C LEU A 174 19.38 -23.90 4.77
N ALA A 175 20.50 -23.63 5.44
CA ALA A 175 20.50 -22.75 6.59
C ALA A 175 20.08 -21.33 6.19
N ALA A 176 19.50 -20.60 7.14
CA ALA A 176 19.16 -19.20 6.90
C ALA A 176 20.47 -18.39 6.72
N PRO A 177 20.73 -17.80 5.53
CA PRO A 177 22.01 -17.14 5.27
C PRO A 177 22.05 -15.75 5.91
N SER A 178 23.24 -15.27 6.24
CA SER A 178 23.43 -13.85 6.55
C SER A 178 23.22 -13.04 5.29
N THR A 179 22.33 -12.05 5.34
CA THR A 179 22.03 -11.18 4.21
C THR A 179 23.29 -10.39 3.82
N PRO A 180 23.74 -10.43 2.55
CA PRO A 180 24.94 -9.70 2.14
C PRO A 180 24.78 -8.19 2.34
N VAL A 181 25.72 -7.58 3.06
CA VAL A 181 25.75 -6.13 3.33
C VAL A 181 26.89 -5.44 2.58
N ALA A 182 26.75 -4.14 2.37
CA ALA A 182 27.80 -3.32 1.77
C ALA A 182 29.01 -3.16 2.72
N THR A 183 30.17 -2.79 2.18
CA THR A 183 31.32 -2.46 3.02
C THR A 183 31.10 -1.12 3.72
N GLU A 184 31.80 -0.90 4.84
CA GLU A 184 31.69 0.34 5.63
C GLU A 184 31.93 1.60 4.78
N ALA A 185 32.88 1.56 3.85
CA ALA A 185 33.15 2.68 2.94
C ALA A 185 31.95 3.02 2.04
N VAL A 186 31.27 2.00 1.50
CA VAL A 186 30.06 2.20 0.67
C VAL A 186 28.90 2.69 1.51
N THR A 187 28.76 2.18 2.74
CA THR A 187 27.73 2.62 3.68
C THR A 187 27.92 4.10 4.05
N ALA A 188 29.16 4.52 4.36
CA ALA A 188 29.47 5.93 4.65
C ALA A 188 29.22 6.85 3.44
N GLU A 189 29.64 6.43 2.24
CA GLU A 189 29.37 7.12 0.98
C GLU A 189 27.86 7.33 0.76
N ALA A 190 27.07 6.26 0.97
CA ALA A 190 25.63 6.28 0.80
C ALA A 190 24.93 7.21 1.80
N ILE A 191 25.34 7.20 3.08
CA ILE A 191 24.80 8.08 4.12
C ILE A 191 24.98 9.54 3.73
N GLU A 192 26.20 9.93 3.33
CA GLU A 192 26.48 11.32 2.95
C GLU A 192 25.72 11.75 1.69
N PHE A 193 25.62 10.85 0.71
CA PHE A 193 24.82 11.09 -0.49
C PHE A 193 23.35 11.37 -0.14
N TRP A 194 22.71 10.53 0.69
CA TRP A 194 21.29 10.69 1.01
C TRP A 194 20.99 11.87 1.92
N ARG A 195 21.88 12.16 2.87
CA ARG A 195 21.81 13.35 3.72
C ARG A 195 21.72 14.63 2.90
N THR A 196 22.50 14.73 1.81
CA THR A 196 22.49 15.92 0.95
C THR A 196 21.37 15.90 -0.10
N ALA A 197 21.00 14.73 -0.61
CA ALA A 197 20.05 14.61 -1.71
C ALA A 197 18.59 14.86 -1.30
N ILE A 198 18.18 14.54 -0.07
CA ILE A 198 16.76 14.50 0.31
C ILE A 198 16.20 15.79 0.92
N ASP A 199 17.05 16.59 1.59
CA ASP A 199 16.60 17.75 2.37
C ASP A 199 15.86 18.80 1.53
N LYS A 200 16.14 18.85 0.22
CA LYS A 200 15.61 19.85 -0.71
C LYS A 200 14.40 19.37 -1.52
N ARG A 201 13.95 18.12 -1.33
CA ARG A 201 12.94 17.51 -2.22
C ARG A 201 11.53 17.67 -1.69
N MET A 202 10.59 17.86 -2.63
CA MET A 202 9.16 18.00 -2.37
C MET A 202 8.46 16.63 -2.39
N PRO A 203 7.30 16.47 -1.72
CA PRO A 203 6.43 15.30 -1.91
C PRO A 203 6.08 15.10 -3.39
N LEU A 204 5.83 13.85 -3.78
CA LEU A 204 5.43 13.50 -5.13
C LEU A 204 4.01 14.01 -5.42
N THR A 205 3.86 14.74 -6.52
CA THR A 205 2.56 15.02 -7.13
C THR A 205 2.13 13.77 -7.89
N LEU A 206 1.08 13.11 -7.39
CA LEU A 206 0.47 11.91 -7.97
C LEU A 206 -1.06 12.10 -8.01
N PRO A 207 -1.81 11.32 -8.82
CA PRO A 207 -3.26 11.26 -8.71
C PRO A 207 -3.70 10.88 -7.28
N GLU A 208 -4.51 11.72 -6.62
CA GLU A 208 -4.98 11.53 -5.25
C GLU A 208 -6.51 11.48 -5.18
N GLY A 209 -7.05 10.64 -4.29
CA GLY A 209 -8.50 10.39 -4.20
C GLY A 209 -8.90 9.35 -3.16
N GLY A 210 -8.04 9.15 -2.15
CA GLY A 210 -8.20 8.09 -1.14
C GLY A 210 -9.33 8.34 -0.13
N ARG A 211 -9.78 7.24 0.49
CA ARG A 211 -10.76 7.21 1.59
C ARG A 211 -10.03 7.11 2.92
N LEU A 212 -10.00 8.21 3.67
CA LEU A 212 -9.29 8.28 4.94
C LEU A 212 -9.65 7.15 5.91
N GLY A 213 -8.64 6.65 6.61
CA GLY A 213 -8.79 5.55 7.57
C GLY A 213 -8.82 4.15 6.95
N GLN A 214 -8.98 4.06 5.62
CA GLN A 214 -8.91 2.79 4.89
C GLN A 214 -7.45 2.47 4.50
N ARG A 215 -6.65 2.04 5.48
CA ARG A 215 -5.21 1.74 5.29
C ARG A 215 -4.92 0.42 4.56
N SER A 216 -5.94 -0.33 4.19
CA SER A 216 -5.80 -1.55 3.41
C SER A 216 -5.21 -1.25 2.02
N ILE A 217 -4.48 -2.23 1.50
CA ILE A 217 -4.00 -2.21 0.13
C ILE A 217 -5.10 -2.66 -0.81
N ALA A 218 -5.29 -1.89 -1.87
CA ALA A 218 -6.02 -2.32 -3.05
C ALA A 218 -5.06 -2.48 -4.21
N ALA A 219 -5.45 -3.31 -5.16
CA ALA A 219 -4.75 -3.50 -6.41
C ALA A 219 -5.63 -2.99 -7.54
N SER A 220 -5.05 -2.19 -8.44
CA SER A 220 -5.73 -1.81 -9.69
C SER A 220 -5.98 -3.04 -10.57
N PRO A 221 -6.78 -2.93 -11.64
CA PRO A 221 -6.75 -3.91 -12.72
C PRO A 221 -5.32 -4.08 -13.26
N THR A 222 -4.99 -5.32 -13.65
CA THR A 222 -3.76 -5.60 -14.39
C THR A 222 -3.97 -5.20 -15.84
N ILE A 223 -3.06 -4.38 -16.38
CA ILE A 223 -3.06 -4.01 -17.80
C ILE A 223 -1.84 -4.62 -18.49
N GLU A 224 -2.00 -4.94 -19.77
CA GLU A 224 -0.89 -5.32 -20.64
C GLU A 224 -0.40 -4.09 -21.41
N LEU A 225 0.93 -3.87 -21.40
CA LEU A 225 1.56 -2.86 -22.23
C LEU A 225 1.54 -3.32 -23.69
N GLU A 226 1.42 -2.38 -24.62
CA GLU A 226 1.32 -2.69 -26.06
C GLU A 226 2.55 -3.50 -26.53
N PRO A 227 2.37 -4.71 -27.10
CA PRO A 227 3.50 -5.57 -27.47
C PRO A 227 4.47 -4.92 -28.48
N SER A 228 3.95 -4.10 -29.39
CA SER A 228 4.74 -3.32 -30.36
C SER A 228 5.64 -2.29 -29.66
N ALA A 229 5.10 -1.53 -28.71
CA ALA A 229 5.85 -0.56 -27.91
C ALA A 229 6.92 -1.25 -27.05
N VAL A 230 6.59 -2.38 -26.43
CA VAL A 230 7.54 -3.19 -25.67
C VAL A 230 8.67 -3.72 -26.56
N ALA A 231 8.35 -4.20 -27.76
CA ALA A 231 9.36 -4.65 -28.73
C ALA A 231 10.27 -3.51 -29.16
N ALA A 232 9.72 -2.33 -29.46
CA ALA A 232 10.48 -1.13 -29.79
C ALA A 232 11.40 -0.70 -28.64
N LEU A 233 10.91 -0.63 -27.40
CA LEU A 233 11.75 -0.33 -26.23
C LEU A 233 12.88 -1.34 -26.05
N ARG A 234 12.65 -2.63 -26.34
CA ARG A 234 13.70 -3.66 -26.30
C ARG A 234 14.76 -3.44 -27.38
N ALA A 235 14.37 -3.08 -28.60
CA ALA A 235 15.30 -2.77 -29.67
C ALA A 235 16.14 -1.52 -29.34
N ILE A 236 15.50 -0.46 -28.83
CA ILE A 236 16.20 0.74 -28.36
C ILE A 236 17.16 0.41 -27.20
N ALA A 237 16.71 -0.41 -26.24
CA ALA A 237 17.55 -0.84 -25.12
C ALA A 237 18.82 -1.56 -25.60
N GLN A 238 18.69 -2.45 -26.60
CA GLN A 238 19.82 -3.13 -27.22
C GLN A 238 20.79 -2.14 -27.88
N ASN A 239 20.27 -1.20 -28.68
CA ASN A 239 21.09 -0.18 -29.35
C ASN A 239 21.84 0.72 -28.37
N LEU A 240 21.18 1.11 -27.28
CA LEU A 240 21.77 1.96 -26.23
C LEU A 240 22.57 1.18 -25.18
N GLN A 241 22.67 -0.15 -25.32
CA GLN A 241 23.32 -1.06 -24.36
C GLN A 241 22.84 -0.88 -22.91
N VAL A 242 21.52 -0.70 -22.75
CA VAL A 242 20.84 -0.65 -21.46
C VAL A 242 19.85 -1.78 -21.32
N SER A 243 19.33 -2.00 -20.10
CA SER A 243 18.30 -3.01 -19.88
C SER A 243 16.92 -2.50 -20.32
N THR A 244 16.00 -3.39 -20.66
CA THR A 244 14.59 -3.00 -20.86
C THR A 244 13.97 -2.41 -19.60
N PHE A 245 14.44 -2.80 -18.42
CA PHE A 245 14.04 -2.17 -17.15
C PHE A 245 14.46 -0.69 -17.10
N THR A 246 15.65 -0.35 -17.61
CA THR A 246 16.09 1.05 -17.76
C THR A 246 15.14 1.84 -18.66
N MET A 247 14.64 1.24 -19.74
CA MET A 247 13.66 1.89 -20.62
C MET A 247 12.30 2.10 -19.94
N LEU A 248 11.80 1.08 -19.21
CA LEU A 248 10.56 1.22 -18.44
C LEU A 248 10.70 2.26 -17.31
N PHE A 249 11.86 2.32 -16.66
CA PHE A 249 12.17 3.34 -15.67
C PHE A 249 12.25 4.73 -16.31
N ALA A 250 12.81 4.86 -17.52
CA ALA A 250 12.81 6.12 -18.26
C ALA A 250 11.40 6.58 -18.66
N ALA A 251 10.49 5.64 -19.00
CA ALA A 251 9.09 5.96 -19.20
C ALA A 251 8.44 6.49 -17.91
N LEU A 252 8.72 5.87 -16.75
CA LEU A 252 8.26 6.38 -15.47
C LEU A 252 8.83 7.78 -15.16
N THR A 253 10.11 8.03 -15.48
CA THR A 253 10.73 9.37 -15.36
C THR A 253 9.98 10.42 -16.17
N ARG A 254 9.55 10.08 -17.40
CA ARG A 254 8.74 10.98 -18.24
C ARG A 254 7.37 11.24 -17.62
N GLN A 255 6.70 10.22 -17.11
CA GLN A 255 5.43 10.37 -16.40
C GLN A 255 5.58 11.28 -15.17
N MET A 256 6.61 11.06 -14.34
CA MET A 256 6.84 11.89 -13.16
C MET A 256 7.10 13.34 -13.53
N THR A 257 7.84 13.57 -14.62
CA THR A 257 8.07 14.91 -15.18
C THR A 257 6.76 15.56 -15.63
N ALA A 258 5.87 14.81 -16.28
CA ALA A 258 4.56 15.29 -16.72
C ALA A 258 3.61 15.63 -15.56
N TYR A 259 3.86 15.08 -14.37
CA TYR A 259 3.20 15.44 -13.12
C TYR A 259 3.88 16.60 -12.38
N ASP A 260 4.78 17.33 -13.03
CA ASP A 260 5.55 18.45 -12.45
C ASP A 260 6.43 18.04 -11.25
N ASN A 261 6.83 16.77 -11.15
CA ASN A 261 7.78 16.34 -10.12
C ASN A 261 9.21 16.75 -10.51
N ILE A 262 9.78 17.64 -9.70
CA ILE A 262 11.17 18.07 -9.80
C ILE A 262 12.04 17.14 -8.96
N ASP A 263 12.94 16.44 -9.62
CA ASP A 263 13.85 15.47 -9.06
C ASP A 263 13.17 14.50 -8.06
N PRO A 264 12.21 13.67 -8.51
CA PRO A 264 11.50 12.76 -7.63
C PRO A 264 12.45 11.72 -7.01
N VAL A 265 12.11 11.25 -5.80
CA VAL A 265 12.73 10.07 -5.21
C VAL A 265 11.73 8.94 -5.21
N LEU A 266 12.10 7.83 -5.85
CA LEU A 266 11.29 6.61 -5.88
C LEU A 266 11.96 5.53 -5.04
N SER A 267 11.20 4.61 -4.50
CA SER A 267 11.73 3.41 -3.85
C SER A 267 11.79 2.25 -4.83
N VAL A 268 12.92 1.55 -4.93
CA VAL A 268 13.07 0.38 -5.79
C VAL A 268 13.42 -0.84 -4.94
N ALA A 269 12.58 -1.88 -5.04
CA ALA A 269 12.89 -3.17 -4.44
C ALA A 269 14.06 -3.82 -5.20
N SER A 270 15.15 -4.12 -4.49
CA SER A 270 16.39 -4.64 -5.05
C SER A 270 16.80 -5.94 -4.39
N ASP A 271 17.08 -6.96 -5.20
CA ASP A 271 17.69 -8.21 -4.74
C ASP A 271 19.10 -7.92 -4.22
N VAL A 272 19.43 -8.39 -3.01
CA VAL A 272 20.76 -8.20 -2.40
C VAL A 272 21.63 -9.46 -2.42
N SER A 273 21.07 -10.57 -2.88
CA SER A 273 21.72 -11.88 -2.88
C SER A 273 23.04 -11.94 -3.68
N ASP A 274 23.78 -13.01 -3.41
CA ASP A 274 24.95 -13.46 -4.17
C ASP A 274 24.84 -14.94 -4.53
N GLU A 275 25.93 -15.53 -5.02
CA GLU A 275 26.03 -16.95 -5.38
C GLU A 275 25.77 -17.91 -4.20
N HIS A 276 26.05 -17.48 -2.96
CA HIS A 276 25.89 -18.29 -1.75
C HIS A 276 24.47 -18.21 -1.20
N THR A 277 23.81 -17.06 -1.29
CA THR A 277 22.46 -16.88 -0.74
C THR A 277 21.37 -17.06 -1.80
N GLY A 278 21.76 -17.08 -3.08
CA GLY A 278 20.87 -16.98 -4.24
C GLY A 278 19.83 -18.08 -4.41
N HIS A 279 20.08 -19.23 -3.77
CA HIS A 279 19.26 -20.44 -3.88
C HIS A 279 18.38 -20.70 -2.66
N VAL A 280 18.45 -19.85 -1.63
CA VAL A 280 17.65 -19.95 -0.40
C VAL A 280 16.41 -19.07 -0.52
N ALA A 281 15.23 -19.62 -0.27
CA ALA A 281 14.00 -18.85 -0.12
C ALA A 281 14.01 -18.14 1.25
N GLY A 282 13.86 -16.82 1.26
CA GLY A 282 14.03 -15.97 2.42
C GLY A 282 13.94 -14.48 2.05
N LEU A 283 13.91 -13.59 3.04
CA LEU A 283 13.99 -12.15 2.80
C LEU A 283 15.42 -11.79 2.34
N GLN A 284 15.60 -11.51 1.05
CA GLN A 284 16.87 -11.02 0.47
C GLN A 284 16.61 -9.83 -0.46
N THR A 285 15.64 -9.00 -0.08
CA THR A 285 15.30 -7.76 -0.79
C THR A 285 15.56 -6.58 0.13
N ASN A 286 16.17 -5.54 -0.41
CA ASN A 286 16.26 -4.23 0.22
C ASN A 286 15.41 -3.24 -0.57
N VAL A 287 14.85 -2.24 0.12
CA VAL A 287 14.17 -1.12 -0.53
C VAL A 287 15.16 0.03 -0.58
N VAL A 288 15.50 0.45 -1.79
CA VAL A 288 16.54 1.46 -2.01
C VAL A 288 15.88 2.70 -2.59
N PRO A 289 15.97 3.87 -1.92
CA PRO A 289 15.55 5.11 -2.54
C PRO A 289 16.43 5.40 -3.76
N VAL A 290 15.85 6.00 -4.78
CA VAL A 290 16.50 6.32 -6.04
C VAL A 290 16.08 7.72 -6.46
N SER A 291 17.05 8.63 -6.45
CA SER A 291 16.89 9.98 -6.97
C SER A 291 16.89 9.93 -8.49
N ILE A 292 15.85 10.50 -9.09
CA ILE A 292 15.77 10.70 -10.53
C ILE A 292 16.01 12.17 -10.81
N GLU A 293 16.86 12.49 -11.77
CA GLU A 293 17.04 13.87 -12.24
C GLU A 293 16.00 14.17 -13.33
N THR A 294 15.20 15.21 -13.15
CA THR A 294 14.18 15.62 -14.14
C THR A 294 14.41 17.05 -14.62
N SER A 295 13.96 17.34 -15.85
CA SER A 295 13.85 18.69 -16.38
C SER A 295 12.46 18.92 -16.95
N ARG A 296 12.00 20.18 -17.03
CA ARG A 296 10.63 20.51 -17.50
C ARG A 296 10.20 19.83 -18.81
N GLN A 297 11.16 19.52 -19.68
CA GLN A 297 10.96 18.66 -20.84
C GLN A 297 12.06 17.59 -20.85
N MET A 298 11.66 16.33 -21.02
CA MET A 298 12.57 15.19 -21.04
C MET A 298 12.47 14.49 -22.40
N ALA A 299 13.39 14.85 -23.31
CA ALA A 299 13.61 14.06 -24.52
C ALA A 299 14.00 12.62 -24.16
N THR A 300 13.78 11.68 -25.08
CA THR A 300 14.06 10.25 -24.90
C THR A 300 15.47 10.01 -24.35
N GLU A 301 16.49 10.56 -25.01
CA GLU A 301 17.89 10.40 -24.60
C GLU A 301 18.15 10.88 -23.17
N LYS A 302 17.60 12.04 -22.79
CA LYS A 302 17.74 12.61 -21.43
C LYS A 302 17.05 11.73 -20.39
N SER A 303 15.85 11.21 -20.70
CA SER A 303 15.12 10.31 -19.81
C SER A 303 15.86 8.99 -19.59
N VAL A 304 16.43 8.40 -20.65
CA VAL A 304 17.23 7.17 -20.56
C VAL A 304 18.53 7.43 -19.79
N ALA A 305 19.20 8.55 -20.04
CA ALA A 305 20.42 8.91 -19.31
C ALA A 305 20.15 9.12 -17.81
N SER A 306 19.06 9.81 -17.46
CA SER A 306 18.64 9.98 -16.06
C SER A 306 18.31 8.64 -15.40
N ALA A 307 17.52 7.79 -16.07
CA ALA A 307 17.21 6.44 -15.59
C ALA A 307 18.48 5.59 -15.39
N ARG A 308 19.45 5.68 -16.31
CA ARG A 308 20.72 4.96 -16.19
C ARG A 308 21.54 5.42 -14.98
N ARG A 309 21.65 6.73 -14.73
CA ARG A 309 22.34 7.26 -13.54
C ARG A 309 21.67 6.80 -12.25
N ALA A 310 20.34 6.96 -12.18
CA ALA A 310 19.50 6.52 -11.07
C ALA A 310 19.70 5.02 -10.75
N LEU A 311 19.65 4.15 -11.76
CA LEU A 311 19.85 2.71 -11.59
C LEU A 311 21.29 2.30 -11.30
N THR A 312 22.28 3.13 -11.66
CA THR A 312 23.68 2.92 -11.28
C THR A 312 23.87 3.15 -9.77
N HIS A 313 23.26 4.21 -9.22
CA HIS A 313 23.24 4.43 -7.76
C HIS A 313 22.51 3.30 -7.02
N LEU A 314 21.37 2.85 -7.56
CA LEU A 314 20.66 1.68 -7.03
C LEU A 314 21.60 0.46 -6.92
N ALA A 315 22.31 0.13 -8.00
CA ALA A 315 23.21 -1.03 -8.01
C ALA A 315 24.36 -0.89 -7.00
N ARG A 316 24.88 0.33 -6.84
CA ARG A 316 25.96 0.67 -5.89
C ARG A 316 25.52 0.50 -4.43
N TYR A 317 24.32 0.97 -4.10
CA TYR A 317 23.83 1.05 -2.72
C TYR A 317 22.86 -0.07 -2.33
N ARG A 318 22.54 -1.01 -3.23
CA ARG A 318 21.52 -2.05 -2.98
C ARG A 318 21.74 -2.86 -1.69
N ARG A 319 22.98 -3.02 -1.25
CA ARG A 319 23.34 -3.79 -0.02
C ARG A 319 23.53 -2.93 1.23
N VAL A 320 23.32 -1.62 1.15
CA VAL A 320 23.31 -0.75 2.34
C VAL A 320 21.91 -0.86 2.94
N PRO A 321 21.73 -1.31 4.19
CA PRO A 321 20.42 -1.42 4.81
C PRO A 321 19.64 -0.10 4.73
N PHE A 322 18.32 -0.18 4.51
CA PHE A 322 17.48 1.02 4.41
C PHE A 322 17.63 1.96 5.62
N VAL A 323 17.70 1.41 6.83
CA VAL A 323 17.89 2.18 8.07
C VAL A 323 19.18 3.00 8.08
N ASP A 324 20.23 2.51 7.41
CA ASP A 324 21.50 3.22 7.27
C ASP A 324 21.41 4.26 6.16
N LEU A 325 20.77 3.93 5.03
CA LEU A 325 20.58 4.86 3.90
C LEU A 325 19.87 6.15 4.31
N VAL A 326 19.01 6.07 5.31
CA VAL A 326 18.24 7.21 5.82
C VAL A 326 18.78 7.77 7.13
N SER A 327 19.93 7.27 7.60
CA SER A 327 20.58 7.76 8.80
C SER A 327 21.01 9.22 8.62
N GLY A 328 20.68 10.08 9.58
CA GLY A 328 20.96 11.51 9.50
C GLY A 328 19.97 12.31 8.64
N VAL A 329 18.94 11.68 8.08
CA VAL A 329 17.85 12.37 7.38
C VAL A 329 16.81 12.88 8.40
N PRO A 330 16.38 14.16 8.36
CA PRO A 330 15.37 14.69 9.28
C PRO A 330 14.02 13.95 9.17
N GLY A 331 13.23 13.94 10.25
CA GLY A 331 12.03 13.09 10.36
C GLY A 331 10.94 13.29 9.29
N ARG A 332 10.75 14.51 8.75
CA ARG A 332 9.78 14.77 7.66
C ARG A 332 10.26 14.21 6.29
N PRO A 333 11.49 14.44 5.85
CA PRO A 333 12.08 13.74 4.69
C PRO A 333 12.17 12.21 4.83
N LEU A 334 12.42 11.68 6.03
CA LEU A 334 12.51 10.24 6.29
C LEU A 334 11.21 9.48 5.97
N ALA A 335 10.05 10.01 6.38
CA ALA A 335 8.76 9.39 6.08
C ALA A 335 8.46 9.34 4.57
N ARG A 336 9.05 10.24 3.77
CA ARG A 336 8.86 10.34 2.32
C ARG A 336 9.75 9.39 1.53
N LEU A 337 11.02 9.25 1.96
CA LEU A 337 12.00 8.31 1.39
C LEU A 337 11.54 6.85 1.39
N SER A 338 10.70 6.49 2.37
CA SER A 338 10.29 5.12 2.65
C SER A 338 8.96 4.73 2.01
N THR A 339 8.13 5.65 1.51
CA THR A 339 6.70 5.33 1.37
C THR A 339 5.96 5.80 0.11
N GLU A 340 6.32 6.87 -0.60
CA GLU A 340 5.33 7.48 -1.53
C GLU A 340 5.06 6.69 -2.83
N LEU A 341 6.11 6.25 -3.54
CA LEU A 341 5.98 5.43 -4.74
C LEU A 341 7.14 4.42 -4.86
N GLY A 342 6.77 3.16 -4.94
CA GLY A 342 7.62 1.99 -5.10
C GLY A 342 7.61 1.43 -6.52
N LEU A 343 8.70 0.74 -6.88
CA LEU A 343 8.80 -0.04 -8.11
C LEU A 343 9.26 -1.47 -7.81
N SER A 344 8.56 -2.44 -8.40
CA SER A 344 8.85 -3.87 -8.26
C SER A 344 8.89 -4.56 -9.62
N PHE A 345 10.06 -5.10 -9.97
CA PHE A 345 10.32 -5.81 -11.24
C PHE A 345 11.05 -7.16 -11.03
N PRO A 346 10.42 -8.14 -10.36
CA PRO A 346 10.98 -9.47 -10.24
C PRO A 346 10.97 -10.17 -11.60
N ARG A 347 12.09 -10.79 -11.96
CA ARG A 347 12.20 -11.64 -13.15
C ARG A 347 12.22 -13.10 -12.74
N PRO A 348 11.41 -13.96 -13.39
CA PRO A 348 11.60 -15.40 -13.28
C PRO A 348 13.04 -15.76 -13.72
N PRO A 349 13.67 -16.76 -13.08
CA PRO A 349 14.90 -17.35 -13.59
C PRO A 349 14.71 -17.84 -15.04
N ALA A 350 15.74 -17.72 -15.88
CA ALA A 350 15.65 -18.03 -17.31
C ALA A 350 15.33 -19.51 -17.60
N GLN A 351 15.63 -20.42 -16.66
CA GLN A 351 15.43 -21.87 -16.78
C GLN A 351 14.50 -22.39 -15.68
N LEU A 352 13.46 -21.63 -15.34
CA LEU A 352 12.51 -22.01 -14.30
C LEU A 352 11.56 -23.08 -14.84
N ASP A 353 11.96 -24.35 -14.75
CA ASP A 353 11.14 -25.49 -15.06
C ASP A 353 10.23 -25.83 -13.88
N LEU A 354 8.92 -25.84 -14.14
CA LEU A 354 7.87 -26.12 -13.18
C LEU A 354 7.01 -27.31 -13.60
N GLU A 355 7.38 -28.00 -14.69
CA GLU A 355 6.63 -29.14 -15.22
C GLU A 355 6.62 -30.30 -14.23
N ILE A 356 5.46 -30.94 -14.12
CA ILE A 356 5.25 -32.12 -13.29
C ILE A 356 4.75 -33.22 -14.23
N PRO A 357 5.56 -34.27 -14.50
CA PRO A 357 5.20 -35.29 -15.49
C PRO A 357 3.81 -35.89 -15.26
N GLY A 358 2.93 -35.83 -16.25
CA GLY A 358 1.56 -36.36 -16.15
C GLY A 358 0.61 -35.53 -15.27
N LEU A 359 0.91 -34.25 -15.01
CA LEU A 359 0.02 -33.30 -14.36
C LEU A 359 0.08 -31.96 -15.11
N ARG A 360 -1.07 -31.41 -15.50
CA ARG A 360 -1.10 -30.04 -16.02
C ARG A 360 -1.06 -29.08 -14.85
N SER A 361 -0.04 -28.23 -14.79
CA SER A 361 0.15 -27.22 -13.76
C SER A 361 0.26 -25.83 -14.37
N GLU A 362 -0.48 -24.88 -13.83
CA GLU A 362 -0.44 -23.48 -14.23
C GLU A 362 -0.09 -22.61 -13.03
N TRP A 363 0.98 -21.81 -13.14
CA TRP A 363 1.46 -20.98 -12.05
C TRP A 363 1.13 -19.50 -12.26
N GLU A 364 0.55 -18.88 -11.25
CA GLU A 364 0.24 -17.45 -11.23
C GLU A 364 1.11 -16.71 -10.21
N PHE A 365 2.10 -15.97 -10.71
CA PHE A 365 3.06 -15.18 -9.90
C PHE A 365 2.74 -13.68 -9.85
N PHE A 366 1.59 -13.26 -10.39
CA PHE A 366 1.16 -11.85 -10.47
C PHE A 366 -0.16 -11.54 -9.75
N THR A 367 -0.39 -12.27 -8.68
CA THR A 367 -1.36 -12.00 -7.62
C THR A 367 -1.11 -10.64 -6.92
N PRO A 368 -2.13 -10.05 -6.27
CA PRO A 368 -1.99 -8.86 -5.41
C PRO A 368 -0.84 -8.99 -4.41
N ASN A 369 0.02 -7.97 -4.34
CA ASN A 369 0.92 -7.82 -3.19
C ASN A 369 0.17 -6.99 -2.16
N THR A 370 0.12 -7.48 -0.93
CA THR A 370 -0.66 -6.85 0.15
C THR A 370 0.25 -6.03 1.07
N ASN A 371 1.55 -6.00 0.77
CA ASN A 371 2.55 -5.21 1.49
C ASN A 371 2.22 -3.70 1.48
N ALA A 372 2.00 -3.13 2.66
CA ALA A 372 1.72 -1.71 2.87
C ALA A 372 2.93 -0.84 3.22
N ALA A 373 4.16 -1.39 3.21
CA ALA A 373 5.39 -0.64 3.47
C ALA A 373 5.58 0.54 2.51
N LEU A 374 5.11 0.39 1.27
CA LEU A 374 5.03 1.45 0.27
C LEU A 374 3.55 1.82 0.06
N ALA A 375 3.25 3.12 0.11
CA ALA A 375 1.92 3.65 -0.10
C ALA A 375 1.36 3.30 -1.48
N ARG A 376 2.22 3.28 -2.50
CA ARG A 376 1.90 2.96 -3.88
C ARG A 376 3.06 2.17 -4.45
N THR A 377 2.82 1.08 -5.15
CA THR A 377 3.85 0.26 -5.77
C THR A 377 3.45 -0.08 -7.20
N LEU A 378 4.21 0.43 -8.17
CA LEU A 378 4.10 -0.01 -9.55
C LEU A 378 4.72 -1.41 -9.67
N GLN A 379 3.88 -2.41 -9.86
CA GLN A 379 4.28 -3.77 -10.12
C GLN A 379 4.43 -3.95 -11.64
N ILE A 380 5.59 -4.44 -12.06
CA ILE A 380 5.87 -4.80 -13.44
C ILE A 380 6.21 -6.29 -13.51
N ARG A 381 5.60 -7.02 -14.45
CA ARG A 381 5.90 -8.43 -14.74
C ARG A 381 6.12 -8.60 -16.23
N ALA A 382 7.35 -8.94 -16.59
CA ALA A 382 7.74 -9.17 -17.97
C ALA A 382 7.93 -10.66 -18.26
N HIS A 383 7.17 -11.16 -19.23
CA HIS A 383 7.29 -12.47 -19.86
C HIS A 383 7.22 -12.25 -21.37
N TRP A 384 8.32 -11.76 -21.94
CA TRP A 384 8.34 -11.17 -23.27
C TRP A 384 7.72 -12.10 -24.33
N PRO A 385 6.93 -11.56 -25.28
CA PRO A 385 6.68 -10.13 -25.53
C PRO A 385 5.70 -9.47 -24.54
N GLN A 386 5.02 -10.25 -23.71
CA GLN A 386 4.02 -9.74 -22.76
C GLN A 386 4.70 -8.99 -21.62
N CYS A 387 4.19 -7.81 -21.32
CA CYS A 387 4.60 -7.03 -20.15
C CYS A 387 3.35 -6.50 -19.46
N ARG A 388 3.06 -7.04 -18.29
CA ARG A 388 1.87 -6.68 -17.51
C ARG A 388 2.26 -5.77 -16.36
N VAL A 389 1.42 -4.77 -16.10
CA VAL A 389 1.62 -3.82 -15.01
C VAL A 389 0.37 -3.66 -14.17
N ARG A 390 0.57 -3.30 -12.90
CA ARG A 390 -0.49 -3.04 -11.93
C ARG A 390 0.03 -2.04 -10.89
N LEU A 391 -0.87 -1.25 -10.33
CA LEU A 391 -0.56 -0.41 -9.18
C LEU A 391 -1.20 -1.03 -7.94
N ASP A 392 -0.38 -1.38 -6.96
CA ASP A 392 -0.84 -1.70 -5.61
C ASP A 392 -0.79 -0.40 -4.79
N TYR A 393 -1.86 -0.02 -4.09
CA TYR A 393 -1.95 1.27 -3.42
C TYR A 393 -2.78 1.22 -2.13
N ARG A 394 -2.40 2.07 -1.19
CA ARG A 394 -3.14 2.35 0.04
C ARG A 394 -4.40 3.13 -0.27
N GLN A 395 -5.54 2.58 0.14
CA GLN A 395 -6.85 3.15 -0.18
C GLN A 395 -7.11 4.48 0.55
N ASP A 396 -6.35 4.81 1.59
CA ASP A 396 -6.42 6.12 2.27
C ASP A 396 -5.68 7.24 1.54
N LEU A 397 -4.89 6.91 0.51
CA LEU A 397 -4.09 7.86 -0.27
C LEU A 397 -4.53 7.96 -1.74
N MET A 398 -5.06 6.89 -2.32
CA MET A 398 -5.44 6.83 -3.72
C MET A 398 -6.74 6.03 -3.90
N GLY A 399 -7.61 6.50 -4.78
CA GLY A 399 -8.83 5.79 -5.17
C GLY A 399 -8.61 4.94 -6.43
N ALA A 400 -9.61 4.12 -6.77
CA ALA A 400 -9.52 3.24 -7.94
C ALA A 400 -9.41 4.00 -9.26
N ALA A 401 -10.12 5.12 -9.40
CA ALA A 401 -10.07 5.96 -10.59
C ALA A 401 -8.67 6.57 -10.78
N GLU A 402 -8.07 7.06 -9.70
CA GLU A 402 -6.73 7.64 -9.71
C GLU A 402 -5.63 6.61 -10.03
N ALA A 403 -5.78 5.40 -9.52
CA ALA A 403 -4.88 4.29 -9.84
C ALA A 403 -4.96 3.90 -11.33
N GLU A 404 -6.17 3.91 -11.92
CA GLU A 404 -6.37 3.68 -13.36
C GLU A 404 -5.77 4.80 -14.21
N ILE A 405 -5.92 6.06 -13.79
CA ILE A 405 -5.27 7.22 -14.44
C ILE A 405 -3.75 7.05 -14.42
N PHE A 406 -3.15 6.75 -13.26
CA PHE A 406 -1.72 6.54 -13.12
C PHE A 406 -1.20 5.45 -14.08
N LEU A 407 -1.93 4.34 -14.22
CA LEU A 407 -1.53 3.26 -15.13
C LEU A 407 -1.74 3.60 -16.61
N ALA A 408 -2.80 4.32 -16.93
CA ALA A 408 -3.03 4.81 -18.30
C ALA A 408 -1.92 5.76 -18.72
N ASP A 409 -1.50 6.66 -17.84
CA ASP A 409 -0.38 7.57 -18.05
C ASP A 409 0.95 6.82 -18.18
N PHE A 410 1.21 5.80 -17.35
CA PHE A 410 2.40 4.97 -17.50
C PHE A 410 2.44 4.26 -18.86
N ARG A 411 1.31 3.72 -19.33
CA ARG A 411 1.19 3.12 -20.67
C ARG A 411 1.48 4.15 -21.77
N THR A 412 0.93 5.36 -21.65
CA THR A 412 1.19 6.45 -22.59
C THR A 412 2.67 6.82 -22.61
N ALA A 413 3.32 6.93 -21.43
CA ALA A 413 4.74 7.24 -21.35
C ALA A 413 5.62 6.14 -21.98
N VAL A 414 5.22 4.86 -21.88
CA VAL A 414 5.87 3.74 -22.57
C VAL A 414 5.74 3.87 -24.09
N THR A 415 4.54 4.14 -24.60
CA THR A 415 4.31 4.32 -26.04
C THR A 415 5.02 5.57 -26.60
N ASP A 416 5.01 6.67 -25.85
CA ASP A 416 5.71 7.92 -26.20
C ASP A 416 7.21 7.69 -26.32
N LEU A 417 7.81 6.96 -25.37
CA LEU A 417 9.23 6.63 -25.38
C LEU A 417 9.58 5.65 -26.51
N ALA A 418 8.72 4.67 -26.77
CA ALA A 418 8.89 3.71 -27.86
C ALA A 418 8.84 4.37 -29.25
N SER A 419 8.09 5.46 -29.37
CA SER A 419 7.90 6.22 -30.62
C SER A 419 8.83 7.44 -30.74
N ASP A 420 9.76 7.61 -29.80
CA ASP A 420 10.66 8.77 -29.68
C ASP A 420 9.94 10.14 -29.73
N ARG A 421 8.76 10.24 -29.12
CA ARG A 421 8.03 11.51 -29.06
C ARG A 421 8.70 12.46 -28.08
N GLU A 422 9.05 13.66 -28.51
CA GLU A 422 9.66 14.69 -27.63
C GLU A 422 8.66 15.24 -26.60
N THR A 423 7.41 15.47 -27.01
CA THR A 423 6.34 15.94 -26.11
C THR A 423 5.55 14.76 -25.60
N SER A 424 5.40 14.65 -24.28
CA SER A 424 4.60 13.57 -23.70
C SER A 424 3.10 13.83 -23.85
N LEU A 425 2.35 12.78 -24.19
CA LEU A 425 0.90 12.75 -24.21
C LEU A 425 0.29 12.34 -22.86
N VAL A 426 1.13 12.12 -21.84
CA VAL A 426 0.69 11.89 -20.47
C VAL A 426 -0.25 13.01 -20.06
N SER A 427 -1.40 12.62 -19.51
CA SER A 427 -2.44 13.56 -19.15
C SER A 427 -1.96 14.44 -18.00
N SER A 428 -1.78 15.75 -18.23
CA SER A 428 -1.48 16.73 -17.17
C SER A 428 -2.66 16.97 -16.20
N THR A 429 -3.59 16.00 -16.08
CA THR A 429 -4.86 16.12 -15.34
C THR A 429 -4.71 16.27 -13.82
N SER A 430 -3.48 16.41 -13.30
CA SER A 430 -3.21 17.03 -11.99
C SER A 430 -3.76 18.46 -11.85
N LYS A 431 -4.39 19.04 -12.89
CA LYS A 431 -5.11 20.33 -12.81
C LYS A 431 -6.52 20.26 -12.20
N VAL A 432 -6.92 19.19 -11.51
CA VAL A 432 -8.10 19.28 -10.62
C VAL A 432 -7.69 19.90 -9.28
N ARG A 433 -7.43 21.21 -9.30
CA ARG A 433 -7.66 22.03 -8.11
C ARG A 433 -9.13 22.43 -8.12
N PRO A 434 -9.96 22.04 -7.13
CA PRO A 434 -11.25 22.68 -6.95
C PRO A 434 -11.03 24.19 -6.77
N ARG A 435 -11.72 24.93 -7.62
CA ARG A 435 -11.76 26.39 -7.67
C ARG A 435 -12.36 26.91 -6.36
N ALA A 436 -11.68 27.85 -5.71
CA ALA A 436 -12.18 28.54 -4.53
C ALA A 436 -13.52 29.25 -4.82
N ALA A 437 -14.51 29.06 -3.94
CA ALA A 437 -15.29 30.13 -3.32
C ALA A 437 -16.40 29.55 -2.42
N GLY A 438 -16.16 29.59 -1.11
CA GLY A 438 -17.17 29.52 -0.06
C GLY A 438 -16.57 30.15 1.20
N ALA A 439 -17.24 31.12 1.81
CA ALA A 439 -16.73 31.81 3.00
C ALA A 439 -16.42 30.78 4.11
N GLY A 440 -15.13 30.57 4.39
CA GLY A 440 -14.69 29.60 5.38
C GLY A 440 -15.06 30.04 6.79
N THR A 441 -15.20 29.08 7.70
CA THR A 441 -15.53 29.35 9.10
C THR A 441 -14.26 29.75 9.87
N PRO A 442 -14.25 30.83 10.66
CA PRO A 442 -13.10 31.19 11.48
C PRO A 442 -12.72 30.05 12.43
N TYR A 443 -11.44 29.67 12.43
CA TYR A 443 -10.89 28.73 13.40
C TYR A 443 -10.27 29.53 14.55
N ILE A 444 -10.86 29.45 15.73
CA ILE A 444 -10.46 30.24 16.90
C ILE A 444 -9.77 29.32 17.91
N CYS A 445 -8.57 29.71 18.34
CA CYS A 445 -7.79 29.02 19.36
C CYS A 445 -7.28 30.05 20.38
N ALA A 446 -7.44 29.76 21.67
CA ALA A 446 -7.05 30.66 22.78
C ALA A 446 -7.57 32.11 22.62
N GLY A 447 -8.79 32.29 22.11
CA GLY A 447 -9.42 33.60 21.88
C GLY A 447 -8.91 34.35 20.65
N VAL A 448 -7.98 33.78 19.88
CA VAL A 448 -7.40 34.38 18.66
C VAL A 448 -7.88 33.59 17.43
N ARG A 449 -8.16 34.30 16.33
CA ARG A 449 -8.40 33.65 15.03
C ARG A 449 -7.09 33.06 14.52
N ALA A 450 -6.92 31.75 14.72
CA ALA A 450 -5.73 31.00 14.31
C ALA A 450 -5.79 30.58 12.83
N GLY A 451 -6.99 30.50 12.25
CA GLY A 451 -7.12 30.13 10.84
C GLY A 451 -8.55 30.24 10.31
N THR A 452 -8.77 29.59 9.18
CA THR A 452 -10.06 29.48 8.50
C THR A 452 -10.26 28.05 8.01
N LEU A 453 -11.40 27.45 8.34
CA LEU A 453 -11.83 26.15 7.86
C LEU A 453 -12.57 26.29 6.53
N CYS A 454 -12.00 25.74 5.46
CA CYS A 454 -12.54 25.72 4.11
C CYS A 454 -13.05 24.31 3.79
N ASN A 455 -14.34 24.20 3.47
CA ASN A 455 -15.00 22.93 3.14
C ASN A 455 -15.26 22.79 1.64
N ASP A 456 -14.28 23.18 0.84
CA ASP A 456 -14.36 23.31 -0.62
C ASP A 456 -13.97 22.02 -1.37
N ASP A 457 -13.66 20.95 -0.65
CA ASP A 457 -13.03 19.73 -1.15
C ASP A 457 -13.70 18.45 -0.61
N ALA A 458 -15.03 18.46 -0.45
CA ALA A 458 -15.77 17.27 -0.01
C ALA A 458 -15.61 16.12 -1.03
N PRO A 459 -15.37 14.87 -0.59
CA PRO A 459 -15.58 14.31 0.75
C PRO A 459 -14.40 14.45 1.73
N HIS A 460 -13.29 15.06 1.33
CA HIS A 460 -12.13 15.25 2.19
C HIS A 460 -12.45 16.16 3.39
N PRO A 461 -11.74 16.01 4.52
CA PRO A 461 -11.93 16.89 5.68
C PRO A 461 -11.58 18.34 5.33
N PRO A 462 -12.23 19.31 5.99
CA PRO A 462 -11.99 20.72 5.76
C PRO A 462 -10.51 21.08 5.84
N ARG A 463 -10.09 21.93 4.93
CA ARG A 463 -8.76 22.51 4.95
C ARG A 463 -8.70 23.57 6.03
N LEU A 464 -7.70 23.49 6.88
CA LEU A 464 -7.43 24.47 7.91
C LEU A 464 -6.32 25.41 7.43
N MET A 465 -6.72 26.55 6.89
CA MET A 465 -5.79 27.57 6.41
C MET A 465 -5.31 28.43 7.59
N PRO A 466 -4.00 28.54 7.84
CA PRO A 466 -3.49 29.38 8.92
C PRO A 466 -3.72 30.86 8.64
N SER A 467 -3.96 31.62 9.71
CA SER A 467 -3.86 33.08 9.69
C SER A 467 -2.40 33.51 9.63
N ASP A 468 -2.13 34.75 9.25
CA ASP A 468 -0.76 35.26 9.10
C ASP A 468 0.06 35.07 10.38
N GLY A 469 1.27 34.51 10.23
CA GLY A 469 2.18 34.21 11.34
C GLY A 469 1.78 32.99 12.18
N VAL A 470 0.68 32.30 11.87
CA VAL A 470 0.26 31.08 12.55
C VAL A 470 0.76 29.84 11.80
N ARG A 471 1.16 28.80 12.54
CA ARG A 471 1.49 27.49 11.97
C ARG A 471 0.76 26.38 12.72
N PHE A 472 0.28 25.40 11.98
CA PHE A 472 -0.28 24.17 12.56
C PHE A 472 0.72 23.02 12.48
N THR A 473 0.72 22.19 13.52
CA THR A 473 1.43 20.91 13.53
C THR A 473 0.53 19.82 14.09
N VAL A 474 0.86 18.58 13.78
CA VAL A 474 0.11 17.41 14.25
C VAL A 474 1.04 16.54 15.09
N ARG A 475 0.62 16.25 16.31
CA ARG A 475 1.44 15.51 17.29
C ARG A 475 0.75 14.25 17.81
N GLY A 476 1.55 13.24 18.08
CA GLY A 476 1.16 11.95 18.65
C GLY A 476 0.91 12.02 20.16
N ARG A 477 0.59 10.87 20.76
CA ARG A 477 0.33 10.79 22.22
C ARG A 477 1.55 11.10 23.09
N SER A 478 2.75 10.88 22.57
CA SER A 478 4.03 11.26 23.21
C SER A 478 4.56 12.60 22.68
N GLU A 479 3.67 13.43 22.14
CA GLU A 479 3.95 14.79 21.64
C GLU A 479 4.98 14.89 20.48
N GLN A 480 5.38 13.76 19.90
CA GLN A 480 6.20 13.73 18.69
C GLN A 480 5.41 14.25 17.48
N LEU A 481 6.08 14.97 16.58
CA LEU A 481 5.51 15.33 15.28
C LEU A 481 5.15 14.07 14.50
N LEU A 482 3.94 14.06 13.94
CA LEU A 482 3.48 12.95 13.12
C LEU A 482 3.77 13.20 11.63
N PRO A 483 4.13 12.14 10.88
CA PRO A 483 4.21 12.16 9.43
C PRO A 483 2.91 12.63 8.75
N CYS A 484 3.03 13.01 7.48
CA CYS A 484 1.85 13.26 6.64
C CYS A 484 0.92 12.04 6.64
N CYS A 485 -0.38 12.31 6.51
CA CYS A 485 -1.46 11.32 6.49
C CYS A 485 -1.62 10.52 7.80
N ILE A 486 -0.93 10.92 8.87
CA ILE A 486 -1.13 10.36 10.21
C ILE A 486 -1.89 11.38 11.06
N ALA A 487 -3.08 10.98 11.49
CA ALA A 487 -3.91 11.79 12.35
C ALA A 487 -3.35 11.89 13.77
N GLY A 488 -3.42 13.08 14.34
CA GLY A 488 -3.04 13.35 15.72
C GLY A 488 -3.65 14.64 16.21
N THR A 489 -3.11 15.15 17.31
CA THR A 489 -3.62 16.37 17.95
C THR A 489 -3.08 17.59 17.22
N ILE A 490 -3.95 18.55 16.93
CA ILE A 490 -3.54 19.82 16.31
C ILE A 490 -2.89 20.69 17.38
N TRP A 491 -1.70 21.19 17.08
CA TRP A 491 -1.00 22.19 17.85
C TRP A 491 -0.87 23.46 17.04
N VAL A 492 -1.25 24.60 17.63
CA VAL A 492 -1.21 25.93 17.03
C VAL A 492 -0.01 26.68 17.56
N HIS A 493 0.83 27.14 16.65
CA HIS A 493 1.94 28.04 16.92
C HIS A 493 1.47 29.43 16.53
N LEU A 494 1.18 30.28 17.51
CA LEU A 494 0.66 31.62 17.29
C LEU A 494 1.78 32.59 16.93
N ALA A 495 1.42 33.69 16.25
CA ALA A 495 2.37 34.73 15.83
C ALA A 495 3.10 35.42 17.00
N ASP A 496 2.51 35.37 18.20
CA ASP A 496 3.09 35.89 19.44
C ASP A 496 4.08 34.92 20.12
N GLY A 497 4.38 33.79 19.48
CA GLY A 497 5.32 32.78 19.95
C GLY A 497 4.72 31.76 20.93
N ARG A 498 3.45 31.86 21.29
CA ARG A 498 2.78 30.85 22.12
C ARG A 498 2.49 29.58 21.32
N GLU A 499 2.69 28.44 21.97
CA GLU A 499 2.25 27.15 21.47
C GLU A 499 1.02 26.67 22.24
N VAL A 500 -0.05 26.31 21.52
CA VAL A 500 -1.32 25.88 22.10
C VAL A 500 -1.68 24.51 21.57
N CYS A 501 -1.74 23.53 22.48
CA CYS A 501 -2.36 22.24 22.19
C CYS A 501 -3.88 22.45 22.09
N THR A 502 -4.48 22.00 20.99
CA THR A 502 -5.93 22.04 20.83
C THR A 502 -6.54 20.70 21.19
N ASP A 503 -7.83 20.69 21.52
CA ASP A 503 -8.59 19.45 21.61
C ASP A 503 -8.99 18.92 20.23
N ASP A 504 -8.56 19.54 19.14
CA ASP A 504 -8.89 19.10 17.79
C ASP A 504 -7.89 18.09 17.26
N CYS A 505 -8.40 17.21 16.40
CA CYS A 505 -7.64 16.24 15.67
C CYS A 505 -7.51 16.69 14.21
N GLY A 506 -6.33 16.45 13.63
CA GLY A 506 -6.04 16.76 12.24
C GLY A 506 -4.90 15.91 11.71
N TYR A 507 -4.62 16.04 10.42
CA TYR A 507 -3.44 15.48 9.78
C TYR A 507 -2.91 16.47 8.74
N VAL A 508 -1.63 16.37 8.43
CA VAL A 508 -1.05 17.06 7.27
C VAL A 508 -1.23 16.14 6.07
N ALA A 509 -1.95 16.57 5.04
CA ALA A 509 -2.14 15.77 3.82
C ALA A 509 -0.83 15.65 3.02
N ALA A 510 -0.81 14.79 2.01
CA ALA A 510 0.39 14.56 1.18
C ALA A 510 0.82 15.84 0.43
N ASP A 511 -0.15 16.67 0.04
CA ASP A 511 0.03 18.02 -0.51
C ASP A 511 0.60 19.05 0.49
N GLY A 512 0.76 18.67 1.76
CA GLY A 512 1.23 19.54 2.83
C GLY A 512 0.16 20.41 3.48
N GLU A 513 -1.09 20.33 3.02
CA GLU A 513 -2.21 21.11 3.57
C GLU A 513 -2.70 20.50 4.89
N MET A 514 -3.05 21.36 5.85
CA MET A 514 -3.58 20.92 7.13
C MET A 514 -5.05 20.55 6.97
N ARG A 515 -5.42 19.32 7.34
CA ARG A 515 -6.78 18.81 7.28
C ARG A 515 -7.35 18.68 8.69
N HIS A 516 -8.45 19.39 8.95
CA HIS A 516 -9.13 19.39 10.24
C HIS A 516 -10.17 18.28 10.30
N LEU A 517 -10.06 17.42 11.32
CA LEU A 517 -10.93 16.27 11.48
C LEU A 517 -12.04 16.52 12.52
N GLY A 518 -11.95 17.62 13.27
CA GLY A 518 -12.85 17.94 14.38
C GLY A 518 -12.26 17.62 15.75
N PRO A 519 -13.05 17.81 16.82
CA PRO A 519 -12.63 17.57 18.19
C PRO A 519 -12.23 16.11 18.42
N ARG A 520 -11.26 15.90 19.29
CA ARG A 520 -10.71 14.60 19.67
C ARG A 520 -11.72 13.78 20.46
N GLU A 521 -12.50 14.43 21.31
CA GLU A 521 -13.64 13.83 21.99
C GLU A 521 -14.89 13.84 21.10
N GLY A 522 -15.66 12.74 21.11
CA GLY A 522 -16.90 12.61 20.33
C GLY A 522 -16.73 12.30 18.84
N ARG A 523 -15.52 12.41 18.28
CA ARG A 523 -15.25 12.05 16.87
C ARG A 523 -15.44 10.57 16.57
N TRP A 524 -14.91 9.70 17.41
CA TRP A 524 -15.00 8.25 17.21
C TRP A 524 -16.04 7.66 18.15
N ILE A 525 -17.16 7.23 17.59
CA ILE A 525 -18.23 6.55 18.33
C ILE A 525 -18.00 5.05 18.23
N ARG A 526 -17.73 4.41 19.37
CA ARG A 526 -17.59 2.95 19.46
C ARG A 526 -18.96 2.29 19.59
N THR A 527 -19.28 1.44 18.63
CA THR A 527 -20.44 0.53 18.65
C THR A 527 -19.91 -0.91 18.48
N ARG A 528 -20.48 -1.72 17.57
CA ARG A 528 -19.82 -2.96 17.07
C ARG A 528 -18.58 -2.63 16.22
N SER A 529 -18.57 -1.46 15.57
CA SER A 529 -17.46 -0.87 14.82
C SER A 529 -17.12 0.51 15.38
N LEU A 530 -15.96 1.04 15.01
CA LEU A 530 -15.57 2.43 15.34
C LEU A 530 -16.05 3.35 14.20
N ILE A 531 -16.92 4.31 14.50
CA ILE A 531 -17.54 5.21 13.51
C ILE A 531 -16.98 6.62 13.66
N ASP A 532 -16.53 7.25 12.57
CA ASP A 532 -16.17 8.68 12.55
C ASP A 532 -17.44 9.54 12.41
N ALA A 533 -17.96 10.03 13.54
CA ALA A 533 -19.16 10.86 13.63
C ALA A 533 -19.06 12.13 12.78
N SER A 534 -17.86 12.74 12.73
CA SER A 534 -17.57 13.95 11.97
C SER A 534 -17.63 13.67 10.46
N ALA A 535 -17.04 12.55 10.02
CA ALA A 535 -17.12 12.13 8.62
C ALA A 535 -18.56 11.82 8.19
N VAL A 536 -19.32 11.10 9.01
CA VAL A 536 -20.72 10.76 8.72
C VAL A 536 -21.59 12.03 8.62
N ALA A 537 -21.49 12.95 9.57
CA ALA A 537 -22.22 14.21 9.53
C ALA A 537 -21.81 15.10 8.34
N ARG A 538 -20.52 15.12 8.00
CA ARG A 538 -19.99 15.88 6.85
C ARG A 538 -20.53 15.33 5.53
N VAL A 539 -20.48 14.02 5.32
CA VAL A 539 -21.03 13.37 4.11
C VAL A 539 -22.55 13.54 4.05
N ALA A 540 -23.25 13.46 5.18
CA ALA A 540 -24.69 13.73 5.20
C ALA A 540 -25.03 15.14 4.68
N ARG A 541 -24.23 16.17 5.04
CA ARG A 541 -24.41 17.57 4.58
C ARG A 541 -24.11 17.79 3.09
N THR A 542 -23.50 16.84 2.38
CA THR A 542 -23.34 16.95 0.91
C THR A 542 -24.61 16.56 0.16
N HIS A 543 -25.59 15.95 0.84
CA HIS A 543 -26.90 15.70 0.27
C HIS A 543 -27.66 17.01 0.13
N THR A 544 -28.19 17.31 -1.06
CA THR A 544 -28.78 18.61 -1.43
C THR A 544 -29.91 19.10 -0.51
N TRP A 545 -30.61 18.17 0.15
CA TRP A 545 -31.67 18.47 1.11
C TRP A 545 -31.17 18.78 2.55
N VAL A 546 -30.02 18.23 2.96
CA VAL A 546 -29.56 18.27 4.36
C VAL A 546 -28.91 19.61 4.67
N ARG A 547 -29.42 20.32 5.69
CA ARG A 547 -28.90 21.59 6.21
C ARG A 547 -28.00 21.37 7.42
N GLU A 548 -28.47 20.58 8.38
CA GLU A 548 -27.69 20.19 9.55
C GLU A 548 -27.62 18.67 9.65
N ALA A 549 -26.52 18.20 10.23
CA ALA A 549 -26.31 16.79 10.48
C ALA A 549 -25.47 16.61 11.73
N GLU A 550 -25.89 15.69 12.58
CA GLU A 550 -25.21 15.36 13.83
C GLU A 550 -25.28 13.85 14.06
N VAL A 551 -24.20 13.26 14.58
CA VAL A 551 -24.18 11.84 14.95
C VAL A 551 -23.98 11.72 16.44
N GLN A 552 -24.89 11.02 17.10
CA GLN A 552 -24.86 10.78 18.54
C GLN A 552 -24.84 9.29 18.85
N LEU A 553 -24.14 8.94 19.93
CA LEU A 553 -24.20 7.59 20.47
C LEU A 553 -25.45 7.45 21.35
N VAL A 554 -26.34 6.53 21.01
CA VAL A 554 -27.45 6.13 21.88
C VAL A 554 -27.06 4.82 22.57
N ARG A 555 -26.91 4.89 23.90
CA ARG A 555 -26.60 3.72 24.74
C ARG A 555 -27.85 2.89 24.99
N GLY A 556 -27.72 1.57 24.93
CA GLY A 556 -28.81 0.63 25.13
C GLY A 556 -28.30 -0.80 25.31
N ARG A 557 -29.12 -1.82 25.03
CA ARG A 557 -28.66 -3.23 25.06
C ARG A 557 -27.56 -3.50 24.02
N THR A 558 -27.55 -2.73 22.93
CA THR A 558 -26.45 -2.59 21.98
C THR A 558 -26.26 -1.11 21.66
N ASP A 559 -25.06 -0.59 21.92
CA ASP A 559 -24.66 0.77 21.58
C ASP A 559 -24.84 1.06 20.08
N THR A 560 -25.56 2.14 19.74
CA THR A 560 -25.93 2.45 18.36
C THR A 560 -25.65 3.92 18.03
N ALA A 561 -24.92 4.17 16.94
CA ALA A 561 -24.75 5.51 16.40
C ALA A 561 -26.02 5.93 15.63
N VAL A 562 -26.56 7.09 15.98
CA VAL A 562 -27.75 7.67 15.36
C VAL A 562 -27.35 8.96 14.66
N LEU A 563 -27.52 8.99 13.34
CA LEU A 563 -27.39 10.22 12.54
C LEU A 563 -28.74 10.95 12.55
N SER A 564 -28.75 12.18 13.03
CA SER A 564 -29.88 13.11 12.90
C SER A 564 -29.57 14.10 11.79
N VAL A 565 -30.45 14.22 10.79
CA VAL A 565 -30.34 15.22 9.72
C VAL A 565 -31.56 16.12 9.69
N SER A 566 -31.35 17.41 9.47
CA SER A 566 -32.42 18.41 9.35
C SER A 566 -32.40 19.13 8.01
N GLY A 567 -33.58 19.54 7.52
CA GLY A 567 -33.73 20.17 6.21
C GLY A 567 -35.12 20.80 6.00
N PRO A 568 -35.38 21.39 4.81
CA PRO A 568 -36.64 22.07 4.52
C PRO A 568 -37.83 21.09 4.45
N THR A 569 -39.04 21.59 4.71
CA THR A 569 -40.29 20.79 4.69
C THR A 569 -40.70 20.23 3.32
N ARG A 570 -40.05 20.68 2.24
CA ARG A 570 -40.27 20.17 0.87
C ARG A 570 -39.21 19.14 0.49
N ASN A 571 -39.61 18.13 -0.30
CA ASN A 571 -38.74 17.08 -0.84
C ASN A 571 -37.94 16.31 0.22
N VAL A 572 -38.60 15.96 1.34
CA VAL A 572 -37.97 15.25 2.45
C VAL A 572 -37.52 13.85 2.01
N PRO A 573 -36.21 13.52 2.11
CA PRO A 573 -35.69 12.22 1.73
C PRO A 573 -36.07 11.16 2.79
N SER A 574 -36.13 9.91 2.36
CA SER A 574 -36.23 8.76 3.24
C SER A 574 -34.88 8.45 3.90
N ALA A 575 -34.91 7.75 5.04
CA ALA A 575 -33.70 7.22 5.67
C ALA A 575 -32.90 6.29 4.74
N ARG A 576 -33.57 5.63 3.78
CA ARG A 576 -32.92 4.76 2.78
C ARG A 576 -32.11 5.58 1.79
N GLU A 577 -32.63 6.72 1.33
CA GLU A 577 -31.94 7.62 0.40
C GLU A 577 -30.74 8.28 1.06
N ILE A 578 -30.89 8.79 2.28
CA ILE A 578 -29.73 9.31 3.05
C ILE A 578 -28.68 8.21 3.25
N ARG A 579 -29.09 6.98 3.58
CA ARG A 579 -28.15 5.86 3.73
C ARG A 579 -27.45 5.49 2.42
N ALA A 580 -28.16 5.52 1.30
CA ALA A 580 -27.58 5.25 -0.02
C ALA A 580 -26.56 6.33 -0.38
N HIS A 581 -26.88 7.60 -0.13
CA HIS A 581 -25.94 8.72 -0.28
C HIS A 581 -24.69 8.53 0.57
N LEU A 582 -24.83 8.19 1.86
CA LEU A 582 -23.68 7.91 2.73
C LEU A 582 -22.81 6.77 2.19
N ARG A 583 -23.40 5.70 1.68
CA ARG A 583 -22.68 4.54 1.11
C ARG A 583 -21.83 4.86 -0.11
N THR A 584 -22.16 5.92 -0.84
CA THR A 584 -21.34 6.40 -1.95
C THR A 584 -19.96 6.85 -1.49
N PHE A 585 -19.86 7.32 -0.24
CA PHE A 585 -18.65 7.96 0.29
C PHE A 585 -18.04 7.26 1.51
N LEU A 586 -18.80 6.44 2.24
CA LEU A 586 -18.41 5.82 3.51
C LEU A 586 -18.45 4.29 3.45
N HIS A 587 -17.56 3.64 4.20
CA HIS A 587 -17.55 2.19 4.33
C HIS A 587 -18.78 1.69 5.09
N ALA A 588 -19.18 0.44 4.86
CA ALA A 588 -20.36 -0.16 5.50
C ALA A 588 -20.29 -0.16 7.03
N SER A 589 -19.07 -0.26 7.59
CA SER A 589 -18.81 -0.20 9.04
C SER A 589 -18.99 1.18 9.66
N ASP A 590 -18.95 2.24 8.85
CA ASP A 590 -19.03 3.64 9.30
C ASP A 590 -20.46 4.17 9.21
N LEU A 591 -21.39 3.39 8.65
CA LEU A 591 -22.76 3.81 8.52
C LEU A 591 -23.44 3.83 9.89
N PRO A 592 -24.18 4.89 10.22
CA PRO A 592 -24.93 4.96 11.48
C PRO A 592 -25.96 3.83 11.51
N GLY A 593 -26.17 3.22 12.69
CA GLY A 593 -27.15 2.16 12.86
C GLY A 593 -28.58 2.65 12.65
N ARG A 594 -28.85 3.94 12.93
CA ARG A 594 -30.15 4.57 12.69
C ARG A 594 -29.98 5.96 12.09
N ILE A 595 -30.94 6.38 11.26
CA ILE A 595 -31.01 7.73 10.69
C ILE A 595 -32.35 8.33 11.11
N LYS A 596 -32.32 9.52 11.72
CA LYS A 596 -33.48 10.34 12.06
C LYS A 596 -33.50 11.56 11.13
N ILE A 597 -34.68 11.89 10.64
CA ILE A 597 -34.88 13.00 9.70
C ILE A 597 -35.89 13.95 10.32
N THR A 598 -35.53 15.22 10.44
CA THR A 598 -36.35 16.28 11.04
C THR A 598 -36.50 17.44 10.08
N CYS A 599 -37.66 18.08 10.04
CA CYS A 599 -37.85 19.29 9.23
C CYS A 599 -37.61 20.54 10.08
N THR A 600 -37.01 21.57 9.49
CA THR A 600 -36.84 22.89 10.11
C THR A 600 -37.69 23.92 9.38
N ASP A 601 -38.53 24.66 10.10
CA ASP A 601 -39.27 25.80 9.57
C ASP A 601 -38.38 27.04 9.51
N THR A 602 -38.17 27.58 8.30
CA THR A 602 -37.70 28.95 8.12
C THR A 602 -38.84 29.79 7.56
N LEU A 603 -39.60 30.44 8.44
CA LEU A 603 -40.32 31.67 8.11
C LEU A 603 -39.77 32.78 9.03
N PRO A 604 -39.17 33.86 8.50
CA PRO A 604 -39.02 35.07 9.28
C PRO A 604 -40.40 35.71 9.41
N THR A 605 -41.01 35.67 10.60
CA THR A 605 -42.15 36.54 10.89
C THR A 605 -41.63 37.96 11.04
N ASN A 606 -41.81 38.77 9.99
CA ASN A 606 -41.85 40.22 10.13
C ASN A 606 -42.97 40.57 11.11
N LYS A 607 -42.61 40.93 12.33
CA LYS A 607 -43.40 41.79 13.20
C LYS A 607 -42.59 43.07 13.36
N ASP A 608 -42.88 44.05 12.51
CA ASP A 608 -43.27 45.40 12.93
C ASP A 608 -43.71 46.22 11.71
N ASP A 609 -44.66 47.12 11.95
CA ASP A 609 -45.20 48.19 11.10
C ASP A 609 -46.22 47.86 9.99
N ASN A 610 -47.51 47.94 10.33
CA ASN A 610 -48.27 49.18 10.06
C ASN A 610 -49.72 49.10 10.60
N GLU A 611 -49.95 49.79 11.72
CA GLU A 611 -51.15 50.61 11.83
C GLU A 611 -51.04 51.76 10.80
N ARG A 612 -51.97 51.83 9.85
CA ARG A 612 -52.65 53.08 9.42
C ARG A 612 -53.53 52.85 8.19
N THR A 613 -54.83 52.80 8.50
CA THR A 613 -55.90 53.65 7.96
C THR A 613 -56.19 53.66 6.45
N LEU A 614 -57.47 53.31 6.17
CA LEU A 614 -58.34 53.49 5.00
C LEU A 614 -58.27 52.46 3.87
#